data_AF-A0A7C8IP90-F1
#
_entry.id   AF-A0A7C8IP90-F1
#
_cell.length_a   1.000
_cell.length_b   1.000
_cell.length_c   1.000
_cell.angle_alpha   90.00
_cell.angle_beta   90.00
_cell.angle_gamma   90.00
#
_symmetry.space_group_name_H-M   'P 1'
#
loop_
_entity.id
_entity.type
_entity.pdbx_description
1 polymer ?
#
loop_
_entity_poly.entity_id
_entity_poly.type
_entity_poly.pdbx_seq_one_letter_code
_entity_poly.pdbx_strand_id
1 'polypeptide(L)'
;MKSFSSSAAEEGLPPQYSVSSIPTKDLTPDQAFTQLQKYLLEIITYELDADFGSVNRAFSASESTSSILADDEKQELFRLSSIIKNLHQSHLTNRWLLTLNSDRDDIFNAVIEPALLLSTAGSTNVRVSMRSCTPFLLDLISTYAEHRCDPKKRQHTLLSQYNHVTIGGIWAGRLTCGSVWARRFHTILV
;
A
#
# COMPACT_ATOMS: atom_id res chain seq x y z
N MET A 1 -0.19 -42.81 58.26
CA MET A 1 -0.57 -42.91 56.83
C MET A 1 -0.81 -41.51 56.30
N LYS A 2 0.10 -40.97 55.48
CA LYS A 2 -0.06 -39.68 54.78
C LYS A 2 0.25 -39.93 53.31
N SER A 3 -0.77 -39.82 52.47
CA SER A 3 -0.68 -39.97 51.03
C SER A 3 -0.37 -38.60 50.41
N PHE A 4 0.68 -38.52 49.61
CA PHE A 4 1.00 -37.35 48.78
C PHE A 4 0.51 -37.62 47.35
N SER A 5 -0.40 -36.78 46.85
CA SER A 5 -0.77 -36.75 45.44
C SER A 5 0.10 -35.73 44.71
N SER A 6 0.86 -36.19 43.72
CA SER A 6 1.66 -35.36 42.81
C SER A 6 0.82 -34.99 41.60
N SER A 7 0.57 -33.69 41.39
CA SER A 7 -0.06 -33.16 40.18
C SER A 7 1.05 -32.75 39.21
N ALA A 8 1.09 -33.41 38.04
CA ALA A 8 1.99 -33.10 36.95
C ALA A 8 1.52 -31.83 36.23
N ALA A 9 2.41 -30.86 36.09
CA ALA A 9 2.19 -29.67 35.29
C ALA A 9 2.37 -30.00 33.80
N GLU A 10 1.34 -29.76 32.99
CA GLU A 10 1.45 -29.66 31.54
C GLU A 10 2.23 -28.40 31.19
N GLU A 11 3.43 -28.56 30.63
CA GLU A 11 4.14 -27.50 29.91
C GLU A 11 3.41 -27.20 28.60
N GLY A 12 2.66 -26.08 28.58
CA GLY A 12 2.10 -25.53 27.36
C GLY A 12 3.20 -24.99 26.45
N LEU A 13 3.39 -25.63 25.30
CA LEU A 13 4.21 -25.11 24.20
C LEU A 13 3.64 -23.76 23.72
N PRO A 14 4.49 -22.75 23.42
CA PRO A 14 4.02 -21.48 22.89
C PRO A 14 3.40 -21.68 21.49
N PRO A 15 2.34 -20.94 21.14
CA PRO A 15 1.74 -21.00 19.81
C PRO A 15 2.78 -20.62 18.76
N GLN A 16 3.03 -21.53 17.82
CA GLN A 16 3.85 -21.25 16.65
C GLN A 16 3.08 -20.24 15.78
N TYR A 17 3.50 -18.98 15.83
CA TYR A 17 3.09 -17.99 14.86
C TYR A 17 3.85 -18.28 13.56
N SER A 18 3.15 -18.91 12.62
CA SER A 18 3.64 -19.02 11.24
C SER A 18 3.76 -17.60 10.68
N VAL A 19 4.97 -17.05 10.70
CA VAL A 19 5.32 -15.88 9.91
C VAL A 19 5.26 -16.35 8.45
N SER A 20 4.10 -16.18 7.81
CA SER A 20 3.99 -16.28 6.37
C SER A 20 4.69 -15.06 5.78
N SER A 21 6.02 -15.11 5.73
CA SER A 21 6.84 -14.18 4.98
C SER A 21 6.66 -14.52 3.50
N ILE A 22 5.65 -13.92 2.86
CA ILE A 22 5.54 -13.95 1.41
C ILE A 22 6.78 -13.20 0.89
N PRO A 23 7.67 -13.88 0.14
CA PRO A 23 8.75 -13.19 -0.51
C PRO A 23 8.13 -12.42 -1.68
N THR A 24 7.89 -11.13 -1.50
CA THR A 24 7.58 -10.21 -2.62
C THR A 24 8.71 -10.16 -3.67
N LYS A 25 9.86 -10.79 -3.39
CA LYS A 25 11.02 -10.87 -4.28
C LYS A 25 10.89 -11.85 -5.45
N ASP A 26 9.92 -12.78 -5.42
CA ASP A 26 9.84 -13.86 -6.42
C ASP A 26 8.61 -13.76 -7.35
N LEU A 27 7.91 -12.63 -7.36
CA LEU A 27 6.76 -12.44 -8.25
C LEU A 27 7.23 -12.27 -9.70
N THR A 28 6.53 -12.92 -10.63
CA THR A 28 6.70 -12.60 -12.05
C THR A 28 6.23 -11.17 -12.31
N PRO A 29 6.71 -10.49 -13.37
CA PRO A 29 6.29 -9.13 -13.69
C PRO A 29 4.76 -8.95 -13.76
N ASP A 30 4.05 -9.93 -14.33
CA ASP A 30 2.59 -9.93 -14.44
C ASP A 30 1.90 -10.08 -13.07
N GLN A 31 2.49 -10.88 -12.17
CA GLN A 31 1.99 -11.05 -10.82
C GLN A 31 2.23 -9.79 -9.97
N ALA A 32 3.43 -9.20 -10.04
CA ALA A 32 3.76 -7.96 -9.35
C ALA A 32 2.86 -6.82 -9.82
N PHE A 33 2.57 -6.77 -11.11
CA PHE A 33 1.61 -5.84 -11.69
C PHE A 33 0.19 -6.05 -11.16
N THR A 34 -0.32 -7.28 -11.20
CA THR A 34 -1.65 -7.62 -10.68
C THR A 34 -1.75 -7.27 -9.19
N GLN A 35 -0.69 -7.51 -8.42
CA GLN A 35 -0.63 -7.19 -7.00
C GLN A 35 -0.71 -5.68 -6.75
N LEU A 36 0.06 -4.89 -7.51
CA LEU A 36 0.00 -3.44 -7.42
C LEU A 36 -1.41 -2.93 -7.77
N GLN A 37 -2.07 -3.49 -8.80
CA GLN A 37 -3.45 -3.13 -9.14
C GLN A 37 -4.43 -3.41 -7.99
N LYS A 38 -4.33 -4.58 -7.35
CA LYS A 38 -5.15 -4.90 -6.18
C LYS A 38 -4.94 -3.91 -5.05
N TYR A 39 -3.68 -3.56 -4.74
CA TYR A 39 -3.36 -2.56 -3.71
C TYR A 39 -3.98 -1.20 -4.01
N LEU A 40 -3.89 -0.74 -5.25
CA LEU A 40 -4.49 0.54 -5.66
C LEU A 40 -6.02 0.50 -5.60
N LEU A 41 -6.63 -0.59 -6.07
CA LEU A 41 -8.08 -0.74 -6.00
C LEU A 41 -8.59 -0.80 -4.56
N GLU A 42 -7.89 -1.46 -3.65
CA GLU A 42 -8.24 -1.50 -2.23
C GLU A 42 -8.31 -0.08 -1.64
N ILE A 43 -7.26 0.72 -1.88
CA ILE A 43 -7.17 2.10 -1.37
C ILE A 43 -8.28 2.95 -2.00
N ILE A 44 -8.41 2.94 -3.33
CA ILE A 44 -9.38 3.78 -4.05
C ILE A 44 -10.81 3.40 -3.68
N THR A 45 -11.12 2.12 -3.59
CA THR A 45 -12.47 1.63 -3.21
C THR A 45 -12.83 2.12 -1.82
N TYR A 46 -11.88 2.04 -0.88
CA TYR A 46 -12.09 2.53 0.48
C TYR A 46 -12.24 4.06 0.54
N GLU A 47 -11.37 4.79 -0.15
CA GLU A 47 -11.36 6.26 -0.15
C GLU A 47 -12.64 6.84 -0.81
N LEU A 48 -13.15 6.19 -1.86
CA LEU A 48 -14.37 6.61 -2.57
C LEU A 48 -15.67 6.07 -1.97
N ASP A 49 -15.59 5.27 -0.91
CA ASP A 49 -16.74 4.55 -0.35
C ASP A 49 -17.50 3.71 -1.38
N ALA A 50 -16.74 3.10 -2.29
CA ALA A 50 -17.30 2.23 -3.31
C ALA A 50 -17.61 0.84 -2.73
N ASP A 51 -18.58 0.15 -3.34
CA ASP A 51 -18.95 -1.20 -2.96
C ASP A 51 -17.85 -2.20 -3.35
N PHE A 52 -17.13 -2.71 -2.33
CA PHE A 52 -16.12 -3.74 -2.47
C PHE A 52 -16.65 -5.01 -3.17
N GLY A 53 -17.92 -5.38 -2.97
CA GLY A 53 -18.50 -6.54 -3.65
C GLY A 53 -18.60 -6.34 -5.16
N SER A 54 -18.97 -5.14 -5.61
CA SER A 54 -19.01 -4.80 -7.04
C SER A 54 -17.63 -4.73 -7.67
N VAL A 55 -16.64 -4.17 -6.96
CA VAL A 55 -15.25 -4.12 -7.44
C VAL A 55 -14.63 -5.54 -7.49
N ASN A 56 -14.85 -6.37 -6.48
CA ASN A 56 -14.36 -7.74 -6.45
C ASN A 56 -14.96 -8.61 -7.56
N ARG A 57 -16.26 -8.49 -7.83
CA ARG A 57 -16.88 -9.19 -8.96
C ARG A 57 -16.27 -8.79 -10.29
N ALA A 58 -15.97 -7.50 -10.48
CA ALA A 58 -15.35 -7.00 -11.69
C ALA A 58 -13.88 -7.43 -11.83
N PHE A 59 -13.15 -7.55 -10.73
CA PHE A 59 -11.70 -7.80 -10.73
C PHE A 59 -11.31 -9.29 -10.62
N SER A 60 -11.95 -10.05 -9.73
CA SER A 60 -11.55 -11.42 -9.37
C SER A 60 -12.69 -12.44 -9.38
N ALA A 61 -13.91 -12.03 -9.76
CA ALA A 61 -15.13 -12.84 -9.64
C ALA A 61 -15.36 -13.40 -8.22
N SER A 62 -14.77 -12.76 -7.20
CA SER A 62 -14.91 -13.14 -5.79
C SER A 62 -16.16 -12.52 -5.16
N GLU A 63 -16.77 -13.22 -4.20
CA GLU A 63 -17.92 -12.74 -3.43
C GLU A 63 -17.53 -11.95 -2.17
N SER A 64 -16.24 -11.69 -1.94
CA SER A 64 -15.80 -10.87 -0.80
C SER A 64 -16.41 -9.47 -0.85
N THR A 65 -17.01 -9.02 0.25
CA THR A 65 -17.75 -7.76 0.33
C THR A 65 -17.05 -6.65 1.12
N SER A 66 -15.91 -6.93 1.74
CA SER A 66 -15.24 -5.99 2.65
C SER A 66 -13.83 -5.59 2.25
N SER A 67 -13.17 -6.38 1.40
CA SER A 67 -11.81 -6.11 0.92
C SER A 67 -11.51 -6.93 -0.33
N ILE A 68 -10.64 -6.40 -1.18
CA ILE A 68 -10.09 -7.08 -2.36
C ILE A 68 -8.89 -7.95 -1.96
N LEU A 69 -8.22 -7.57 -0.88
CA LEU A 69 -7.00 -8.19 -0.41
C LEU A 69 -7.27 -9.29 0.62
N ALA A 70 -6.51 -10.36 0.53
CA ALA A 70 -6.33 -11.31 1.62
C ALA A 70 -5.52 -10.67 2.78
N ASP A 71 -5.56 -11.28 3.97
CA ASP A 71 -5.02 -10.64 5.18
C ASP A 71 -3.49 -10.49 5.17
N ASP A 72 -2.80 -11.42 4.53
CA ASP A 72 -1.38 -11.37 4.18
C ASP A 72 -1.07 -10.21 3.21
N GLU A 73 -1.88 -10.06 2.15
CA GLU A 73 -1.76 -8.95 1.19
C GLU A 73 -2.00 -7.60 1.88
N LYS A 74 -2.95 -7.50 2.82
CA LYS A 74 -3.18 -6.29 3.62
C LYS A 74 -1.99 -5.98 4.53
N GLN A 75 -1.39 -7.00 5.13
CA GLN A 75 -0.21 -6.83 5.97
C GLN A 75 0.97 -6.33 5.16
N GLU A 76 1.17 -6.86 3.94
CA GLU A 76 2.20 -6.38 3.04
C GLU A 76 1.95 -4.94 2.58
N LEU A 77 0.72 -4.59 2.20
CA LEU A 77 0.36 -3.21 1.86
C LEU A 77 0.57 -2.25 3.05
N PHE A 78 0.26 -2.68 4.27
CA PHE A 78 0.55 -1.91 5.48
C PHE A 78 2.05 -1.72 5.70
N ARG A 79 2.87 -2.75 5.45
CA ARG A 79 4.33 -2.67 5.54
C ARG A 79 4.89 -1.68 4.51
N LEU A 80 4.50 -1.82 3.24
CA LEU A 80 4.93 -0.95 2.15
C LEU A 80 4.54 0.51 2.39
N SER A 81 3.28 0.77 2.75
CA SER A 81 2.80 2.12 3.07
C SER A 81 3.57 2.76 4.25
N SER A 82 3.91 1.98 5.27
CA SER A 82 4.72 2.43 6.40
C SER A 82 6.15 2.77 5.98
N ILE A 83 6.78 1.93 5.13
CA ILE A 83 8.11 2.18 4.58
C ILE A 83 8.10 3.48 3.76
N ILE A 84 7.15 3.64 2.84
CA ILE A 84 7.02 4.84 2.00
C ILE A 84 6.90 6.09 2.87
N LYS A 85 6.05 6.06 3.90
CA LYS A 85 5.87 7.18 4.85
C LYS A 85 7.17 7.49 5.61
N ASN A 86 7.89 6.48 6.07
CA ASN A 86 9.17 6.64 6.76
C ASN A 86 10.27 7.19 5.84
N LEU A 87 10.34 6.72 4.61
CA LEU A 87 11.25 7.23 3.58
C LEU A 87 10.95 8.69 3.25
N HIS A 88 9.67 9.06 3.16
CA HIS A 88 9.23 10.44 3.00
C HIS A 88 9.69 11.32 4.15
N GLN A 89 9.42 10.91 5.40
CA GLN A 89 9.83 11.65 6.59
C GLN A 89 11.36 11.78 6.68
N SER A 90 12.09 10.73 6.33
CA SER A 90 13.55 10.72 6.31
C SER A 90 14.10 11.69 5.26
N HIS A 91 13.47 11.81 4.10
CA HIS A 91 13.85 12.82 3.12
C HIS A 91 13.58 14.24 3.64
N LEU A 92 12.41 14.50 4.23
CA LEU A 92 12.07 15.83 4.78
C LEU A 92 13.02 16.27 5.90
N THR A 93 13.57 15.31 6.64
CA THR A 93 14.50 15.56 7.76
C THR A 93 15.98 15.48 7.36
N ASN A 94 16.30 15.40 6.06
CA ASN A 94 17.66 15.21 5.52
C ASN A 94 18.38 13.96 6.07
N ARG A 95 17.64 12.93 6.45
CA ARG A 95 18.12 11.63 6.94
C ARG A 95 18.06 10.54 5.88
N TRP A 96 17.99 10.93 4.60
CA TRP A 96 17.89 9.98 3.50
C TRP A 96 19.01 8.93 3.52
N LEU A 97 20.25 9.34 3.77
CA LEU A 97 21.41 8.44 3.84
C LEU A 97 21.35 7.41 4.98
N LEU A 98 20.44 7.58 5.94
CA LEU A 98 20.25 6.65 7.06
C LEU A 98 19.17 5.60 6.80
N THR A 99 18.47 5.67 5.65
CA THR A 99 17.44 4.69 5.30
C THR A 99 18.07 3.41 4.78
N LEU A 100 17.45 2.27 5.09
CA LEU A 100 17.95 0.96 4.67
C LEU A 100 17.80 0.81 3.15
N ASN A 101 18.81 0.22 2.50
CA ASN A 101 18.71 -0.09 1.08
C ASN A 101 17.61 -1.12 0.80
N SER A 102 17.42 -2.09 1.70
CA SER A 102 16.34 -3.08 1.60
C SER A 102 14.95 -2.45 1.52
N ASP A 103 14.71 -1.38 2.29
CA ASP A 103 13.43 -0.67 2.27
C ASP A 103 13.21 -0.01 0.90
N ARG A 104 14.27 0.55 0.31
CA ARG A 104 14.21 1.17 -1.02
C ARG A 104 14.00 0.11 -2.10
N ASP A 105 14.69 -1.01 -2.00
CA ASP A 105 14.58 -2.14 -2.94
C ASP A 105 13.16 -2.74 -2.89
N ASP A 106 12.59 -2.90 -1.70
CA ASP A 106 11.23 -3.41 -1.53
C ASP A 106 10.20 -2.47 -2.19
N ILE A 107 10.33 -1.15 -2.01
CA ILE A 107 9.47 -0.20 -2.72
C ILE A 107 9.72 -0.23 -4.22
N PHE A 108 10.98 -0.33 -4.65
CA PHE A 108 11.31 -0.37 -6.07
C PHE A 108 10.63 -1.58 -6.74
N ASN A 109 10.82 -2.78 -6.19
CA ASN A 109 10.33 -4.04 -6.77
C ASN A 109 8.80 -4.16 -6.66
N ALA A 110 8.20 -3.76 -5.54
CA ALA A 110 6.76 -3.94 -5.32
C ALA A 110 5.90 -2.84 -5.97
N VAL A 111 6.48 -1.66 -6.23
CA VAL A 111 5.72 -0.47 -6.59
C VAL A 111 6.26 0.21 -7.85
N ILE A 112 7.54 0.58 -7.86
CA ILE A 112 8.12 1.41 -8.93
C ILE A 112 8.25 0.60 -10.23
N GLU A 113 8.88 -0.56 -10.17
CA GLU A 113 9.11 -1.41 -11.34
C GLU A 113 7.80 -1.85 -12.01
N PRO A 114 6.79 -2.37 -11.28
CA PRO A 114 5.49 -2.70 -11.89
C PRO A 114 4.78 -1.46 -12.47
N ALA A 115 4.91 -0.29 -11.83
CA ALA A 115 4.37 0.96 -12.35
C ALA A 115 5.11 1.46 -13.62
N LEU A 116 6.40 1.16 -13.77
CA LEU A 116 7.16 1.47 -14.98
C LEU A 116 6.78 0.55 -16.14
N LEU A 117 6.56 -0.73 -15.86
CA LEU A 117 6.11 -1.71 -16.86
C LEU A 117 4.76 -1.33 -17.48
N LEU A 118 3.86 -0.71 -16.70
CA LEU A 118 2.61 -0.09 -17.19
C LEU A 118 2.83 1.00 -18.24
N SER A 119 3.97 1.69 -18.20
CA SER A 119 4.31 2.73 -19.17
C SER A 119 4.92 2.17 -20.45
N THR A 120 5.44 0.94 -20.44
CA THR A 120 6.20 0.34 -21.55
C THR A 120 5.45 -0.79 -22.26
N ALA A 121 4.50 -1.45 -21.60
CA ALA A 121 3.62 -2.44 -22.21
C ALA A 121 2.67 -1.72 -23.18
N GLY A 122 2.93 -1.83 -24.48
CA GLY A 122 2.32 -1.08 -25.58
C GLY A 122 0.82 -1.31 -25.81
N SER A 123 -0.02 -1.03 -24.81
CA SER A 123 -1.47 -0.90 -24.98
C SER A 123 -1.76 0.43 -25.67
N THR A 124 -2.08 0.35 -26.96
CA THR A 124 -2.12 1.43 -27.94
C THR A 124 -3.16 2.54 -27.70
N ASN A 125 -3.94 2.51 -26.62
CA ASN A 125 -5.06 3.44 -26.43
C ASN A 125 -5.04 4.27 -25.14
N VAL A 126 -4.06 4.12 -24.24
CA VAL A 126 -3.96 4.94 -23.02
C VAL A 126 -2.53 5.41 -22.80
N ARG A 127 -2.15 6.54 -23.41
CA ARG A 127 -0.84 7.19 -23.25
C ARG A 127 -0.74 7.98 -21.94
N VAL A 128 -1.10 7.39 -20.81
CA VAL A 128 -0.74 7.98 -19.52
C VAL A 128 0.68 7.51 -19.23
N SER A 129 1.65 8.41 -19.39
CA SER A 129 3.04 8.15 -19.02
C SER A 129 3.10 7.94 -17.50
N MET A 130 3.01 6.68 -17.08
CA MET A 130 2.98 6.28 -15.67
C MET A 130 4.26 6.71 -14.94
N ARG A 131 5.36 6.94 -15.68
CA ARG A 131 6.60 7.52 -15.14
C ARG A 131 6.36 8.83 -14.40
N SER A 132 5.45 9.67 -14.90
CA SER A 132 5.07 10.93 -14.26
C SER A 132 4.17 10.75 -13.05
N CYS A 133 3.45 9.62 -12.96
CA CYS A 133 2.50 9.33 -11.90
C CYS A 133 3.11 8.60 -10.70
N THR A 134 4.36 8.10 -10.81
CA THR A 134 5.10 7.47 -9.70
C THR A 134 5.00 8.27 -8.38
N PRO A 135 5.14 9.60 -8.40
CA PRO A 135 4.97 10.41 -7.20
C PRO A 135 3.60 10.30 -6.54
N PHE A 136 2.55 10.39 -7.37
CA PHE A 136 1.17 10.28 -6.91
C PHE A 136 0.88 8.89 -6.36
N LEU A 137 1.44 7.86 -6.99
CA LEU A 137 1.23 6.48 -6.60
C LEU A 137 1.86 6.17 -5.23
N LEU A 138 3.07 6.69 -4.97
CA LEU A 138 3.70 6.59 -3.65
C LEU A 138 2.90 7.35 -2.58
N ASP A 139 2.45 8.56 -2.90
CA ASP A 139 1.61 9.35 -1.99
C ASP A 139 0.30 8.59 -1.67
N LEU A 140 -0.35 8.02 -2.68
CA LEU A 140 -1.57 7.23 -2.52
C LEU A 140 -1.35 5.97 -1.67
N ILE A 141 -0.29 5.19 -1.91
CA ILE A 141 -0.01 4.02 -1.08
C ILE A 141 0.31 4.41 0.36
N SER A 142 0.97 5.55 0.57
CA SER A 142 1.31 6.02 1.92
C SER A 142 0.10 6.28 2.82
N THR A 143 -1.06 6.63 2.24
CA THR A 143 -2.29 6.89 3.01
C THR A 143 -2.82 5.64 3.70
N TYR A 144 -2.58 4.46 3.12
CA TYR A 144 -3.06 3.20 3.65
C TYR A 144 -2.59 2.95 5.09
N ALA A 145 -1.37 3.40 5.43
CA ALA A 145 -0.81 3.29 6.77
C ALA A 145 -1.65 4.03 7.84
N GLU A 146 -2.42 5.04 7.43
CA GLU A 146 -3.19 5.90 8.33
C GLU A 146 -4.57 5.34 8.63
N HIS A 147 -5.27 4.83 7.60
CA HIS A 147 -6.62 4.34 7.75
C HIS A 147 -6.72 2.81 7.85
N ARG A 148 -5.91 2.02 7.13
CA ARG A 148 -6.03 0.54 7.06
C ARG A 148 -7.45 0.04 6.78
N CYS A 149 -8.17 0.79 5.96
CA CYS A 149 -9.61 0.63 5.71
C CYS A 149 -10.51 0.65 6.97
N ASP A 150 -10.07 1.25 8.09
CA ASP A 150 -10.86 1.43 9.30
C ASP A 150 -11.89 2.57 9.11
N PRO A 151 -13.20 2.27 9.09
CA PRO A 151 -14.24 3.26 8.81
C PRO A 151 -14.17 4.51 9.69
N LYS A 152 -13.69 4.38 10.94
CA LYS A 152 -13.57 5.50 11.88
C LYS A 152 -12.49 6.50 11.49
N LYS A 153 -11.53 6.08 10.67
CA LYS A 153 -10.38 6.89 10.24
C LYS A 153 -10.56 7.49 8.86
N ARG A 154 -11.69 7.22 8.19
CA ARG A 154 -11.97 7.74 6.84
C ARG A 154 -11.89 9.26 6.74
N GLN A 155 -12.28 9.98 7.80
CA GLN A 155 -12.19 11.44 7.86
C GLN A 155 -10.74 11.99 7.76
N HIS A 156 -9.72 11.14 7.81
CA HIS A 156 -8.31 11.51 7.70
C HIS A 156 -7.66 11.11 6.37
N THR A 157 -8.40 10.51 5.42
CA THR A 157 -7.83 10.13 4.11
C THR A 157 -7.54 11.36 3.24
N LEU A 158 -6.75 11.19 2.18
CA LEU A 158 -6.47 12.29 1.25
C LEU A 158 -7.76 12.91 0.72
N LEU A 159 -8.74 12.10 0.32
CA LEU A 159 -10.00 12.60 -0.24
C LEU A 159 -10.85 13.41 0.74
N SER A 160 -10.83 13.12 2.06
CA SER A 160 -11.56 13.95 3.03
C SER A 160 -10.96 15.35 3.16
N GLN A 161 -9.63 15.46 3.05
CA GLN A 161 -8.91 16.73 3.05
C GLN A 161 -9.24 17.57 1.80
N TYR A 162 -9.54 16.92 0.67
CA TYR A 162 -9.99 17.60 -0.54
C TYR A 162 -11.48 17.99 -0.51
N ASN A 163 -12.35 17.18 0.11
CA ASN A 163 -13.79 17.47 0.20
C ASN A 163 -14.13 18.68 1.08
N HIS A 164 -13.25 19.08 2.00
CA HIS A 164 -13.47 20.25 2.86
C HIS A 164 -13.23 21.61 2.17
N VAL A 165 -12.74 21.61 0.91
CA VAL A 165 -12.51 22.82 0.10
C VAL A 165 -13.65 23.02 -0.90
N THR A 166 -14.89 22.97 -0.43
CA THR A 166 -16.06 23.34 -1.25
C THR A 166 -16.99 24.29 -0.51
N ILE A 167 -16.49 25.48 -0.18
CA ILE A 167 -17.34 26.66 0.03
C ILE A 167 -16.68 27.84 -0.72
N GLY A 168 -17.10 28.06 -1.96
CA GLY A 168 -16.76 29.26 -2.74
C GLY A 168 -15.80 29.01 -3.90
N GLY A 169 -16.35 28.59 -5.04
CA GLY A 169 -15.89 28.79 -6.41
C GLY A 169 -14.40 28.97 -6.72
N ILE A 170 -13.93 28.17 -7.69
CA ILE A 170 -12.63 28.17 -8.40
C ILE A 170 -11.75 27.00 -7.98
N TRP A 171 -11.78 25.94 -8.81
CA TRP A 171 -10.82 24.85 -8.80
C TRP A 171 -9.42 25.38 -9.17
N ALA A 172 -8.67 25.86 -8.18
CA ALA A 172 -7.25 26.22 -8.30
C ALA A 172 -6.34 25.30 -7.47
N GLY A 173 -6.84 24.14 -7.03
CA GLY A 173 -6.01 23.05 -6.54
C GLY A 173 -5.40 22.32 -7.72
N ARG A 174 -4.29 22.85 -8.24
CA ARG A 174 -3.41 22.13 -9.18
C ARG A 174 -3.19 20.72 -8.64
N LEU A 175 -3.72 19.70 -9.34
CA LEU A 175 -3.11 18.37 -9.39
C LEU A 175 -1.75 18.53 -10.09
N THR A 176 -0.82 19.30 -9.51
CA THR A 176 0.58 19.19 -9.92
C THR A 176 1.05 17.85 -9.42
N CYS A 177 0.98 16.89 -10.34
CA CYS A 177 1.70 15.65 -10.34
C CYS A 177 2.94 15.70 -9.43
N GLY A 178 2.81 15.11 -8.25
CA GLY A 178 3.89 14.80 -7.32
C GLY A 178 4.27 15.87 -6.30
N SER A 179 4.18 15.48 -5.03
CA SER A 179 5.01 16.00 -3.95
C SER A 179 6.47 16.13 -4.40
N VAL A 180 7.14 17.24 -4.07
CA VAL A 180 8.56 17.50 -4.42
C VAL A 180 9.47 16.33 -4.00
N TRP A 181 9.10 15.65 -2.91
CA TRP A 181 9.74 14.44 -2.43
C TRP A 181 9.75 13.32 -3.47
N ALA A 182 8.59 12.94 -3.99
CA ALA A 182 8.52 11.74 -4.80
C ALA A 182 9.08 11.93 -6.22
N ARG A 183 9.22 13.18 -6.68
CA ARG A 183 10.08 13.53 -7.83
C ARG A 183 11.57 13.26 -7.55
N ARG A 184 12.08 13.64 -6.37
CA ARG A 184 13.47 13.35 -5.97
C ARG A 184 13.69 11.87 -5.69
N PHE A 185 12.70 11.18 -5.12
CA PHE A 185 12.73 9.75 -4.88
C PHE A 185 12.90 8.95 -6.18
N HIS A 186 12.14 9.30 -7.24
CA HIS A 186 12.30 8.70 -8.57
C HIS A 186 13.70 8.96 -9.16
N THR A 187 14.26 10.18 -9.02
CA THR A 187 15.62 10.50 -9.50
C THR A 187 16.74 9.81 -8.71
N ILE A 188 16.49 9.42 -7.46
CA ILE A 188 17.49 8.71 -6.64
C ILE A 188 17.46 7.20 -6.90
N LEU A 189 16.30 6.65 -7.30
CA LEU A 189 16.14 5.23 -7.57
C LEU A 189 16.39 4.82 -9.02
N VAL A 190 16.37 5.75 -9.98
CA VAL A 190 16.63 5.53 -11.42
C VAL A 190 17.90 6.28 -11.83
#